data_AF-A0A7C3UEG5-F1
#
_entry.id   AF-A0A7C3UEG5-F1
#
_cell.length_a   1.000
_cell.length_b   1.000
_cell.length_c   1.000
_cell.angle_alpha   90.00
_cell.angle_beta   90.00
_cell.angle_gamma   90.00
#
_symmetry.space_group_name_H-M   'P 1'
#
loop_
_entity.id
_entity.type
_entity.pdbx_description
1 polymer ?
#
loop_
_entity_poly.entity_id
_entity_poly.type
_entity_poly.pdbx_seq_one_letter_code
_entity_poly.pdbx_strand_id
1 'polypeptide(L)'
;QWHQGQTSFQFNDGDIKAWKSYEDAEVVVMCRWVDSHLPIKSVDESQKVVYFPYKSVFQLATNDPYYIENAFEILDSPGEWYLSRKEGKLYYMPMQNEDMNKAEVIAPSLIQTVRLEGKPENGQFVKDVKFKGLTFAHTEWWLPDGSSGFAQAAVGVPGTIYAEGAHNCVWENCIVAHVGNYAIELGKGCKNNKIVNCDLFDLAGGGVKIGETRISENDVEVASGNEVRNCHIHDGGILFHPAVGIWVGQSPNNIMADNHIHDFYYTGVSIGWTWGYSKALATGNILENNHIHHIGIKSNGDGPILSDMGGVYTLGNHEGSVIRGNIFHDIAGIQYGGWGIYFDEGTTHILAENNLVYNTTHGGFHQHYGKENIFRNNIIAFGRDWQIQRSRPEEHVSFIFERNIVYWDKGIALSGNLGNFNIVFNNNLYFAVGDGKMQFGNLSWEEWQKNGMDKNSIIADPMFVDVSKRDFRLKNGSPAEKIGFMPFIK
;
A
#
# COMPACT_ATOMS: atom_id res chain seq x y z
N GLN A 1 2.33 -18.16 18.53
CA GLN A 1 1.77 -16.79 18.44
C GLN A 1 1.84 -16.37 16.97
N TRP A 2 0.94 -15.54 16.46
CA TRP A 2 0.88 -15.25 15.02
C TRP A 2 2.17 -14.64 14.45
N HIS A 3 2.96 -13.95 15.29
CA HIS A 3 4.26 -13.37 14.92
C HIS A 3 5.43 -14.37 14.95
N GLN A 4 5.18 -15.66 15.16
CA GLN A 4 6.22 -16.70 15.18
C GLN A 4 6.17 -17.51 13.89
N GLY A 5 7.09 -17.22 12.98
CA GLY A 5 7.23 -17.99 11.74
C GLY A 5 7.76 -19.40 11.91
N GLN A 6 7.79 -20.11 10.79
CA GLN A 6 8.08 -21.55 10.72
C GLN A 6 9.20 -21.81 9.72
N THR A 7 9.96 -22.88 9.95
CA THR A 7 11.07 -23.32 9.07
C THR A 7 10.64 -24.44 8.12
N SER A 8 9.34 -24.70 8.01
CA SER A 8 8.78 -25.74 7.15
C SER A 8 7.27 -25.59 7.04
N PHE A 9 6.70 -26.03 5.93
CA PHE A 9 5.26 -26.27 5.80
C PHE A 9 4.97 -27.50 4.96
N GLN A 10 3.73 -27.98 5.01
CA GLN A 10 3.24 -29.08 4.17
C GLN A 10 2.63 -28.54 2.87
N PHE A 11 3.07 -29.05 1.73
CA PHE A 11 2.65 -28.62 0.39
C PHE A 11 1.66 -29.61 -0.26
N ASN A 12 0.95 -29.22 -1.33
CA ASN A 12 0.03 -30.12 -2.03
C ASN A 12 0.76 -31.07 -2.98
N ASP A 13 0.09 -32.15 -3.40
CA ASP A 13 0.69 -33.11 -4.32
C ASP A 13 1.17 -32.46 -5.63
N GLY A 14 2.48 -32.56 -5.87
CA GLY A 14 3.12 -32.09 -7.10
C GLY A 14 3.67 -30.67 -7.06
N ASP A 15 3.33 -29.87 -6.04
CA ASP A 15 3.75 -28.47 -5.94
C ASP A 15 5.29 -28.34 -5.84
N ILE A 16 5.92 -29.16 -5.00
CA ILE A 16 7.37 -29.13 -4.75
C ILE A 16 7.94 -30.55 -4.88
N LYS A 17 9.12 -30.68 -5.50
CA LYS A 17 9.85 -31.95 -5.63
C LYS A 17 11.29 -31.80 -5.14
N ALA A 18 11.97 -32.90 -4.85
CA ALA A 18 13.40 -32.92 -4.60
C ALA A 18 14.20 -32.78 -5.93
N TRP A 19 13.99 -31.66 -6.62
CA TRP A 19 14.66 -31.31 -7.88
C TRP A 19 16.19 -31.29 -7.73
N LYS A 20 16.93 -31.60 -8.78
CA LYS A 20 18.40 -31.52 -8.71
C LYS A 20 18.88 -30.10 -8.46
N SER A 21 18.13 -29.09 -8.89
CA SER A 21 18.42 -27.69 -8.63
C SER A 21 17.75 -27.13 -7.37
N TYR A 22 17.24 -27.96 -6.43
CA TYR A 22 16.53 -27.45 -5.25
C TYR A 22 17.41 -26.48 -4.43
N GLU A 23 18.73 -26.63 -4.47
CA GLU A 23 19.68 -25.75 -3.73
C GLU A 23 19.68 -24.31 -4.24
N ASP A 24 19.26 -24.07 -5.49
CA ASP A 24 19.09 -22.72 -6.05
C ASP A 24 17.65 -22.21 -5.85
N ALA A 25 16.70 -23.10 -5.59
CA ALA A 25 15.28 -22.82 -5.59
C ALA A 25 14.81 -22.08 -4.33
N GLU A 26 13.78 -21.28 -4.50
CA GLU A 26 13.18 -20.47 -3.45
C GLU A 26 11.66 -20.62 -3.44
N VAL A 27 11.07 -20.67 -2.25
CA VAL A 27 9.63 -20.55 -2.06
C VAL A 27 9.33 -19.14 -1.60
N VAL A 28 8.46 -18.44 -2.34
CA VAL A 28 7.89 -17.16 -1.91
C VAL A 28 6.48 -17.43 -1.41
N VAL A 29 6.24 -17.20 -0.12
CA VAL A 29 4.93 -17.43 0.52
C VAL A 29 4.33 -16.12 1.00
N MET A 30 3.10 -15.86 0.61
CA MET A 30 2.33 -14.70 1.02
C MET A 30 1.58 -15.04 2.31
N CYS A 31 1.66 -14.15 3.29
CA CYS A 31 1.04 -14.32 4.59
C CYS A 31 0.51 -12.98 5.10
N ARG A 32 -0.82 -12.82 5.11
CA ARG A 32 -1.47 -11.55 5.52
C ARG A 32 -0.99 -10.39 4.63
N TRP A 33 -0.22 -9.45 5.18
CA TRP A 33 0.35 -8.28 4.49
C TRP A 33 1.84 -8.41 4.20
N VAL A 34 2.44 -9.59 4.41
CA VAL A 34 3.87 -9.83 4.16
C VAL A 34 4.06 -10.96 3.16
N ASP A 35 5.21 -10.97 2.49
CA ASP A 35 5.76 -12.14 1.83
C ASP A 35 6.89 -12.74 2.69
N SER A 36 7.27 -13.97 2.39
CA SER A 36 8.47 -14.60 2.91
C SER A 36 9.19 -15.33 1.78
N HIS A 37 10.41 -14.90 1.54
CA HIS A 37 11.37 -15.42 0.58
C HIS A 37 12.23 -16.46 1.30
N LEU A 38 12.05 -17.73 0.94
CA LEU A 38 12.57 -18.88 1.69
C LEU A 38 13.34 -19.85 0.77
N PRO A 39 14.68 -19.80 0.79
CA PRO A 39 15.51 -20.77 0.08
C PRO A 39 15.24 -22.20 0.55
N ILE A 40 15.14 -23.14 -0.38
CA ILE A 40 14.85 -24.55 -0.05
C ILE A 40 16.09 -25.23 0.52
N LYS A 41 15.97 -25.76 1.75
CA LYS A 41 17.02 -26.56 2.39
C LYS A 41 16.90 -28.04 2.04
N SER A 42 15.70 -28.59 2.07
CA SER A 42 15.42 -29.99 1.75
C SER A 42 13.92 -30.22 1.55
N VAL A 43 13.58 -31.26 0.80
CA VAL A 43 12.19 -31.66 0.51
C VAL A 43 12.00 -33.13 0.91
N ASP A 44 10.98 -33.42 1.71
CA ASP A 44 10.49 -34.78 1.96
C ASP A 44 9.20 -34.97 1.15
N GLU A 45 9.32 -35.57 -0.03
CA GLU A 45 8.17 -35.85 -0.91
C GLU A 45 7.19 -36.87 -0.33
N SER A 46 7.63 -37.74 0.59
CA SER A 46 6.77 -38.75 1.19
C SER A 46 5.78 -38.15 2.20
N GLN A 47 6.25 -37.15 2.95
CA GLN A 47 5.44 -36.40 3.92
C GLN A 47 4.87 -35.11 3.32
N LYS A 48 5.33 -34.72 2.13
CA LYS A 48 5.04 -33.45 1.43
C LYS A 48 5.46 -32.25 2.25
N VAL A 49 6.66 -32.30 2.84
CA VAL A 49 7.17 -31.23 3.69
C VAL A 49 8.40 -30.60 3.04
N VAL A 50 8.38 -29.29 2.91
CA VAL A 50 9.56 -28.49 2.53
C VAL A 50 10.18 -27.87 3.78
N TYR A 51 11.50 -27.85 3.85
CA TYR A 51 12.26 -27.28 4.96
C TYR A 51 13.11 -26.10 4.49
N PHE A 52 13.26 -25.11 5.36
CA PHE A 52 13.97 -23.86 5.11
C PHE A 52 15.08 -23.65 6.15
N PRO A 53 16.14 -22.89 5.80
CA PRO A 53 17.20 -22.55 6.76
C PRO A 53 16.76 -21.50 7.80
N TYR A 54 15.76 -20.67 7.45
CA TYR A 54 15.25 -19.59 8.28
C TYR A 54 13.73 -19.68 8.46
N LYS A 55 13.20 -18.90 9.40
CA LYS A 55 11.75 -18.84 9.65
C LYS A 55 11.09 -17.89 8.65
N SER A 56 9.86 -18.18 8.25
CA SER A 56 8.97 -17.18 7.65
C SER A 56 8.82 -15.95 8.55
N VAL A 57 8.40 -14.81 7.98
CA VAL A 57 8.22 -13.55 8.72
C VAL A 57 7.18 -13.74 9.84
N PHE A 58 6.02 -14.33 9.51
CA PHE A 58 4.95 -14.64 10.45
C PHE A 58 4.52 -16.11 10.37
N GLN A 59 3.66 -16.51 11.30
CA GLN A 59 3.05 -17.83 11.31
C GLN A 59 2.21 -18.03 10.06
N LEU A 60 2.55 -19.06 9.27
CA LEU A 60 1.81 -19.45 8.09
C LEU A 60 0.50 -20.12 8.47
N ALA A 61 -0.53 -19.89 7.68
CA ALA A 61 -1.85 -20.49 7.82
C ALA A 61 -2.13 -21.48 6.69
N THR A 62 -3.08 -22.38 6.92
CA THR A 62 -3.60 -23.23 5.84
C THR A 62 -4.19 -22.33 4.73
N ASN A 63 -3.82 -22.62 3.49
CA ASN A 63 -4.20 -21.86 2.29
C ASN A 63 -3.56 -20.48 2.13
N ASP A 64 -2.50 -20.16 2.88
CA ASP A 64 -1.62 -19.05 2.51
C ASP A 64 -1.02 -19.35 1.12
N PRO A 65 -1.15 -18.44 0.13
CA PRO A 65 -0.70 -18.70 -1.22
C PRO A 65 0.83 -18.61 -1.30
N TYR A 66 1.43 -19.38 -2.20
CA TYR A 66 2.87 -19.39 -2.44
C TYR A 66 3.17 -19.77 -3.88
N TYR A 67 4.38 -19.45 -4.32
CA TYR A 67 4.96 -19.93 -5.57
C TYR A 67 6.42 -20.35 -5.34
N ILE A 68 6.98 -21.03 -6.34
CA ILE A 68 8.38 -21.45 -6.36
C ILE A 68 9.07 -20.77 -7.53
N GLU A 69 10.30 -20.34 -7.31
CA GLU A 69 11.13 -19.78 -8.36
C GLU A 69 12.56 -20.33 -8.31
N ASN A 70 13.32 -20.00 -9.36
CA ASN A 70 14.74 -20.29 -9.51
C ASN A 70 15.13 -21.78 -9.41
N ALA A 71 14.33 -22.66 -10.01
CA ALA A 71 14.69 -24.06 -10.27
C ALA A 71 14.74 -24.36 -11.78
N PHE A 72 15.70 -25.17 -12.21
CA PHE A 72 15.85 -25.53 -13.63
C PHE A 72 14.68 -26.38 -14.11
N GLU A 73 14.19 -27.30 -13.27
CA GLU A 73 13.10 -28.21 -13.61
C GLU A 73 11.74 -27.54 -13.80
N ILE A 74 11.60 -26.27 -13.41
CA ILE A 74 10.37 -25.47 -13.62
C ILE A 74 10.57 -24.38 -14.69
N LEU A 75 11.71 -24.35 -15.38
CA LEU A 75 11.92 -23.51 -16.57
C LEU A 75 11.17 -24.14 -17.75
N ASP A 76 9.91 -23.74 -17.95
CA ASP A 76 8.98 -24.43 -18.86
C ASP A 76 8.27 -23.53 -19.87
N SER A 77 8.36 -22.20 -19.71
CA SER A 77 7.65 -21.23 -20.53
C SER A 77 8.57 -20.16 -21.14
N PRO A 78 8.30 -19.67 -22.37
CA PRO A 78 9.04 -18.56 -22.95
C PRO A 78 9.00 -17.31 -22.04
N GLY A 79 10.14 -16.63 -21.91
CA GLY A 79 10.35 -15.50 -21.02
C GLY A 79 10.94 -15.87 -19.65
N GLU A 80 10.92 -17.15 -19.27
CA GLU A 80 11.52 -17.59 -18.02
C GLU A 80 13.04 -17.77 -18.13
N TRP A 81 13.73 -17.58 -17.01
CA TRP A 81 15.17 -17.81 -16.88
C TRP A 81 15.51 -18.52 -15.56
N TYR A 82 16.68 -19.15 -15.51
CA TYR A 82 17.24 -19.80 -14.34
C TYR A 82 18.75 -19.57 -14.27
N LEU A 83 19.26 -19.17 -13.11
CA LEU A 83 20.70 -19.02 -12.86
C LEU A 83 21.22 -20.20 -12.04
N SER A 84 21.99 -21.08 -12.70
CA SER A 84 22.77 -22.09 -11.99
C SER A 84 24.00 -21.46 -11.35
N ARG A 85 23.94 -21.19 -10.05
CA ARG A 85 25.04 -20.52 -9.34
C ARG A 85 26.29 -21.40 -9.26
N LYS A 86 26.09 -22.71 -9.10
CA LYS A 86 27.19 -23.70 -9.06
C LYS A 86 27.96 -23.78 -10.37
N GLU A 87 27.28 -23.69 -11.50
CA GLU A 87 27.93 -23.73 -12.83
C GLU A 87 28.33 -22.34 -13.34
N GLY A 88 27.79 -21.27 -12.77
CA GLY A 88 27.94 -19.91 -13.29
C GLY A 88 27.28 -19.73 -14.66
N LYS A 89 26.12 -20.37 -14.88
CA LYS A 89 25.40 -20.34 -16.17
C LYS A 89 23.98 -19.84 -16.00
N LEU A 90 23.61 -18.88 -16.86
CA LEU A 90 22.25 -18.42 -17.04
C LEU A 90 21.60 -19.21 -18.18
N TYR A 91 20.45 -19.82 -17.89
CA TYR A 91 19.56 -20.44 -18.87
C TYR A 91 18.38 -19.50 -19.08
N TYR A 92 18.00 -19.27 -20.33
CA TYR A 92 16.85 -18.42 -20.70
C TYR A 92 16.06 -19.12 -21.79
N MET A 93 14.73 -19.15 -21.66
CA MET A 93 13.83 -19.64 -22.69
C MET A 93 13.33 -18.44 -23.51
N PRO A 94 13.84 -18.21 -24.73
CA PRO A 94 13.52 -16.99 -25.47
C PRO A 94 12.05 -16.88 -25.83
N MET A 95 11.52 -15.66 -25.82
CA MET A 95 10.20 -15.38 -26.38
C MET A 95 10.18 -15.73 -27.89
N GLN A 96 9.00 -16.05 -28.43
CA GLN A 96 8.84 -16.54 -29.81
C GLN A 96 9.55 -15.66 -30.89
N ASN A 97 9.71 -14.36 -30.62
CA ASN A 97 10.26 -13.38 -31.56
C ASN A 97 11.66 -12.86 -31.15
N GLU A 98 12.35 -13.49 -30.19
CA GLU A 98 13.67 -13.07 -29.75
C GLU A 98 14.80 -13.81 -30.48
N ASP A 99 15.62 -13.06 -31.20
CA ASP A 99 16.87 -13.56 -31.77
C ASP A 99 18.00 -13.38 -30.75
N MET A 100 18.33 -14.45 -30.05
CA MET A 100 19.39 -14.44 -29.02
C MET A 100 20.79 -14.10 -29.56
N ASN A 101 21.02 -14.12 -30.88
CA ASN A 101 22.30 -13.64 -31.44
C ASN A 101 22.38 -12.10 -31.49
N LYS A 102 21.27 -11.40 -31.24
CA LYS A 102 21.16 -9.93 -31.27
C LYS A 102 20.55 -9.35 -30.00
N ALA A 103 19.97 -10.18 -29.13
CA ALA A 103 19.36 -9.74 -27.90
C ALA A 103 20.37 -9.01 -27.00
N GLU A 104 19.94 -7.89 -26.43
CA GLU A 104 20.64 -7.25 -25.33
C GLU A 104 20.13 -7.89 -24.02
N VAL A 105 21.05 -8.48 -23.26
CA VAL A 105 20.73 -9.12 -21.98
C VAL A 105 21.47 -8.34 -20.89
N ILE A 106 20.71 -7.74 -19.97
CA ILE A 106 21.24 -6.88 -18.92
C ILE A 106 21.11 -7.62 -17.59
N ALA A 107 22.24 -7.81 -16.92
CA ALA A 107 22.27 -8.28 -15.54
C ALA A 107 22.68 -7.10 -14.64
N PRO A 108 21.91 -6.76 -13.60
CA PRO A 108 22.25 -5.71 -12.66
C PRO A 108 23.54 -6.04 -11.89
N SER A 109 24.26 -5.01 -11.44
CA SER A 109 25.51 -5.17 -10.68
C SER A 109 25.66 -4.19 -9.51
N LEU A 110 24.81 -3.18 -9.45
CA LEU A 110 24.81 -2.16 -8.40
C LEU A 110 23.51 -2.24 -7.62
N ILE A 111 23.57 -1.93 -6.33
CA ILE A 111 22.38 -1.77 -5.49
C ILE A 111 21.76 -0.37 -5.68
N GLN A 112 22.60 0.64 -5.92
CA GLN A 112 22.18 2.04 -6.03
C GLN A 112 22.92 2.71 -7.16
N THR A 113 22.22 3.52 -7.95
CA THR A 113 22.82 4.30 -9.04
C THR A 113 23.38 5.62 -8.56
N VAL A 114 22.74 6.25 -7.57
CA VAL A 114 23.14 7.54 -7.01
C VAL A 114 22.97 7.54 -5.50
N ARG A 115 23.98 8.08 -4.80
CA ARG A 115 23.96 8.32 -3.36
C ARG A 115 24.31 9.78 -3.08
N LEU A 116 23.42 10.52 -2.43
CA LEU A 116 23.70 11.84 -1.86
C LEU A 116 23.98 11.66 -0.36
N GLU A 117 25.25 11.78 0.04
CA GLU A 117 25.69 11.46 1.41
C GLU A 117 26.11 12.72 2.18
N GLY A 118 25.15 13.33 2.88
CA GLY A 118 25.42 14.30 3.94
C GLY A 118 25.82 13.62 5.26
N LYS A 119 26.10 14.44 6.28
CA LYS A 119 26.30 14.03 7.67
C LYS A 119 25.51 14.96 8.59
N PRO A 120 24.17 14.79 8.68
CA PRO A 120 23.29 15.69 9.41
C PRO A 120 23.72 15.95 10.85
N GLU A 121 24.20 14.91 11.55
CA GLU A 121 24.68 15.01 12.94
C GLU A 121 25.86 15.97 13.11
N ASN A 122 26.61 16.24 12.04
CA ASN A 122 27.73 17.17 12.00
C ASN A 122 27.38 18.49 11.29
N GLY A 123 26.11 18.70 10.94
CA GLY A 123 25.66 19.87 10.17
C GLY A 123 26.19 19.93 8.73
N GLN A 124 26.61 18.80 8.17
CA GLN A 124 27.09 18.70 6.79
C GLN A 124 25.96 18.15 5.91
N PHE A 125 25.68 18.82 4.79
CA PHE A 125 24.53 18.50 3.96
C PHE A 125 24.91 18.57 2.48
N VAL A 126 24.26 17.76 1.66
CA VAL A 126 24.27 17.92 0.20
C VAL A 126 23.13 18.88 -0.14
N LYS A 127 23.41 19.97 -0.85
CA LYS A 127 22.41 21.01 -1.10
C LYS A 127 22.30 21.39 -2.56
N ASP A 128 21.09 21.74 -2.97
CA ASP A 128 20.79 22.42 -4.24
C ASP A 128 21.24 21.61 -5.49
N VAL A 129 21.20 20.29 -5.41
CA VAL A 129 21.51 19.38 -6.52
C VAL A 129 20.24 19.08 -7.32
N LYS A 130 20.33 19.18 -8.64
CA LYS A 130 19.22 18.90 -9.55
C LYS A 130 19.57 17.83 -10.58
N PHE A 131 18.77 16.78 -10.61
CA PHE A 131 18.75 15.78 -11.68
C PHE A 131 17.55 16.09 -12.59
N LYS A 132 17.79 16.14 -13.91
CA LYS A 132 16.74 16.45 -14.88
C LYS A 132 16.87 15.60 -16.13
N GLY A 133 15.77 14.94 -16.53
CA GLY A 133 15.74 14.19 -17.80
C GLY A 133 16.65 12.96 -17.82
N LEU A 134 16.95 12.37 -16.66
CA LEU A 134 17.82 11.21 -16.54
C LEU A 134 17.01 9.94 -16.28
N THR A 135 17.51 8.82 -16.80
CA THR A 135 17.03 7.48 -16.48
C THR A 135 18.01 6.79 -15.53
N PHE A 136 17.49 6.23 -14.44
CA PHE A 136 18.22 5.40 -13.48
C PHE A 136 17.66 3.99 -13.57
N ALA A 137 18.49 3.00 -13.91
CA ALA A 137 18.01 1.66 -14.20
C ALA A 137 19.02 0.56 -13.82
N HIS A 138 18.51 -0.67 -13.79
CA HIS A 138 19.28 -1.91 -13.69
C HIS A 138 20.08 -2.03 -12.39
N THR A 139 19.39 -1.86 -11.26
CA THR A 139 19.92 -2.24 -9.93
C THR A 139 19.32 -3.54 -9.45
N GLU A 140 19.99 -4.18 -8.49
CA GLU A 140 19.48 -5.37 -7.80
C GLU A 140 19.75 -5.26 -6.31
N TRP A 141 18.85 -5.86 -5.53
CA TRP A 141 19.01 -6.01 -4.11
C TRP A 141 18.40 -7.33 -3.64
N TRP A 142 19.02 -7.92 -2.63
CA TRP A 142 18.62 -9.20 -2.05
C TRP A 142 18.51 -9.05 -0.53
N LEU A 143 17.68 -9.92 0.06
CA LEU A 143 17.54 -9.98 1.51
C LEU A 143 18.88 -10.33 2.18
N PRO A 144 19.21 -9.71 3.33
CA PRO A 144 20.38 -10.10 4.11
C PRO A 144 20.28 -11.55 4.59
N ASP A 145 21.42 -12.23 4.71
CA ASP A 145 21.50 -13.58 5.27
C ASP A 145 20.72 -13.72 6.59
N GLY A 146 19.87 -14.74 6.68
CA GLY A 146 19.05 -14.97 7.86
C GLY A 146 17.72 -14.21 7.90
N SER A 147 17.45 -13.35 6.90
CA SER A 147 16.15 -12.71 6.70
C SER A 147 15.34 -13.44 5.65
N SER A 148 14.04 -13.55 5.88
CA SER A 148 13.07 -14.03 4.89
C SER A 148 12.13 -12.94 4.38
N GLY A 149 12.26 -11.70 4.89
CA GLY A 149 11.37 -10.61 4.52
C GLY A 149 11.28 -9.55 5.61
N PHE A 150 10.28 -8.67 5.50
CA PHE A 150 10.05 -7.57 6.43
C PHE A 150 8.65 -7.64 7.03
N ALA A 151 8.50 -7.17 8.26
CA ALA A 151 7.22 -7.19 8.95
C ALA A 151 6.15 -6.27 8.34
N GLN A 152 6.56 -5.27 7.54
CA GLN A 152 5.66 -4.35 6.83
C GLN A 152 6.39 -3.57 5.73
N ALA A 153 5.65 -3.21 4.67
CA ALA A 153 6.05 -2.28 3.61
C ALA A 153 7.32 -2.64 2.82
N ALA A 154 7.86 -3.85 2.98
CA ALA A 154 9.22 -4.19 2.53
C ALA A 154 10.26 -3.12 2.93
N VAL A 155 10.09 -2.50 4.11
CA VAL A 155 10.70 -1.19 4.43
C VAL A 155 12.23 -1.16 4.37
N GLY A 156 12.89 -2.30 4.56
CA GLY A 156 14.34 -2.42 4.51
C GLY A 156 14.93 -2.58 3.11
N VAL A 157 14.10 -2.74 2.06
CA VAL A 157 14.57 -2.64 0.67
C VAL A 157 14.99 -1.19 0.42
N PRO A 158 16.25 -0.91 0.05
CA PRO A 158 16.71 0.47 -0.12
C PRO A 158 16.20 1.07 -1.42
N GLY A 159 16.27 2.40 -1.53
CA GLY A 159 16.06 3.12 -2.80
C GLY A 159 17.22 2.96 -3.77
N THR A 160 16.92 2.86 -5.06
CA THR A 160 17.89 2.90 -6.18
C THR A 160 18.67 4.21 -6.17
N ILE A 161 17.96 5.30 -5.87
CA ILE A 161 18.52 6.60 -5.55
C ILE A 161 18.37 6.78 -4.05
N TYR A 162 19.47 7.00 -3.35
CA TYR A 162 19.48 7.22 -1.90
C TYR A 162 19.99 8.61 -1.56
N ALA A 163 19.33 9.25 -0.61
CA ALA A 163 19.75 10.51 -0.06
C ALA A 163 19.71 10.50 1.47
N GLU A 164 20.77 11.04 2.06
CA GLU A 164 20.91 11.32 3.48
C GLU A 164 21.44 12.75 3.62
N GLY A 165 20.80 13.56 4.47
CA GLY A 165 21.19 14.96 4.65
C GLY A 165 21.12 15.79 3.38
N ALA A 166 20.21 15.48 2.45
CA ALA A 166 20.00 16.24 1.22
C ALA A 166 18.97 17.36 1.46
N HIS A 167 19.33 18.62 1.13
CA HIS A 167 18.44 19.77 1.25
C HIS A 167 18.19 20.45 -0.09
N ASN A 168 16.93 20.76 -0.39
CA ASN A 168 16.53 21.45 -1.62
C ASN A 168 16.99 20.76 -2.92
N CYS A 169 17.20 19.43 -2.89
CA CYS A 169 17.55 18.67 -4.08
C CYS A 169 16.28 18.36 -4.90
N VAL A 170 16.43 18.25 -6.21
CA VAL A 170 15.31 18.09 -7.14
C VAL A 170 15.59 16.97 -8.14
N TRP A 171 14.64 16.05 -8.28
CA TRP A 171 14.52 15.14 -9.41
C TRP A 171 13.34 15.62 -10.26
N GLU A 172 13.61 16.05 -11.49
CA GLU A 172 12.61 16.66 -12.38
C GLU A 172 12.57 15.94 -13.73
N ASN A 173 11.42 15.41 -14.13
CA ASN A 173 11.28 14.68 -15.40
C ASN A 173 12.29 13.52 -15.52
N CYS A 174 12.52 12.78 -14.44
CA CYS A 174 13.41 11.62 -14.42
C CYS A 174 12.62 10.32 -14.56
N ILE A 175 13.30 9.27 -15.00
CA ILE A 175 12.77 7.90 -15.05
C ILE A 175 13.57 7.04 -14.07
N VAL A 176 12.88 6.21 -13.29
CA VAL A 176 13.51 5.10 -12.56
C VAL A 176 12.82 3.81 -12.99
N ALA A 177 13.58 2.89 -13.61
CA ALA A 177 12.99 1.71 -14.23
C ALA A 177 13.88 0.47 -14.18
N HIS A 178 13.29 -0.72 -14.14
CA HIS A 178 14.02 -2.00 -14.17
C HIS A 178 14.96 -2.15 -12.95
N VAL A 179 14.42 -1.98 -11.74
CA VAL A 179 15.22 -1.91 -10.51
C VAL A 179 14.77 -2.92 -9.45
N GLY A 180 15.73 -3.56 -8.81
CA GLY A 180 15.56 -4.51 -7.69
C GLY A 180 15.19 -3.87 -6.35
N ASN A 181 14.73 -2.62 -6.35
CA ASN A 181 14.74 -1.74 -5.18
C ASN A 181 13.44 -0.93 -5.07
N TYR A 182 13.33 -0.10 -4.02
CA TYR A 182 12.50 1.10 -4.14
C TYR A 182 13.10 2.06 -5.17
N ALA A 183 12.32 2.95 -5.77
CA ALA A 183 12.88 3.91 -6.73
C ALA A 183 13.75 4.98 -6.05
N ILE A 184 13.18 5.73 -5.09
CA ILE A 184 13.89 6.85 -4.42
C ILE A 184 13.69 6.79 -2.91
N GLU A 185 14.77 6.96 -2.15
CA GLU A 185 14.75 7.02 -0.69
C GLU A 185 15.35 8.33 -0.18
N LEU A 186 14.51 9.14 0.47
CA LEU A 186 14.87 10.36 1.18
C LEU A 186 14.94 10.07 2.69
N GLY A 187 16.08 9.56 3.14
CA GLY A 187 16.29 9.12 4.52
C GLY A 187 16.65 10.25 5.48
N LYS A 188 17.35 9.89 6.55
CA LYS A 188 17.83 10.76 7.65
C LYS A 188 18.23 12.17 7.18
N GLY A 189 17.63 13.19 7.79
CA GLY A 189 17.99 14.60 7.64
C GLY A 189 17.65 15.23 6.27
N CYS A 190 16.95 14.52 5.39
CA CYS A 190 16.52 15.05 4.10
C CYS A 190 15.39 16.08 4.24
N LYS A 191 15.60 17.31 3.74
CA LYS A 191 14.64 18.40 3.91
C LYS A 191 14.33 19.14 2.61
N ASN A 192 13.05 19.45 2.40
CA ASN A 192 12.58 20.30 1.29
C ASN A 192 13.03 19.82 -0.10
N ASN A 193 13.21 18.50 -0.28
CA ASN A 193 13.53 17.94 -1.58
C ASN A 193 12.27 17.72 -2.41
N LYS A 194 12.44 17.65 -3.73
CA LYS A 194 11.32 17.53 -4.67
C LYS A 194 11.55 16.41 -5.68
N ILE A 195 10.57 15.53 -5.81
CA ILE A 195 10.47 14.53 -6.86
C ILE A 195 9.25 14.93 -7.69
N VAL A 196 9.47 15.44 -8.90
CA VAL A 196 8.44 16.13 -9.68
C VAL A 196 8.44 15.68 -11.13
N ASN A 197 7.27 15.35 -11.66
CA ASN A 197 7.09 14.92 -13.05
C ASN A 197 7.90 13.66 -13.40
N CYS A 198 8.19 12.79 -12.43
CA CYS A 198 8.97 11.58 -12.66
C CYS A 198 8.06 10.39 -13.00
N ASP A 199 8.64 9.43 -13.72
CA ASP A 199 8.01 8.15 -14.05
C ASP A 199 8.80 7.01 -13.40
N LEU A 200 8.16 6.25 -12.52
CA LEU A 200 8.79 5.23 -11.66
C LEU A 200 8.07 3.90 -11.89
N PHE A 201 8.70 2.95 -12.58
CA PHE A 201 8.04 1.70 -12.98
C PHE A 201 8.95 0.49 -13.06
N ASP A 202 8.37 -0.70 -13.13
CA ASP A 202 9.10 -1.97 -13.10
C ASP A 202 10.04 -2.05 -11.88
N LEU A 203 9.40 -1.99 -10.71
CA LEU A 203 10.03 -1.87 -9.41
C LEU A 203 9.86 -3.19 -8.66
N ALA A 204 10.96 -3.88 -8.36
CA ALA A 204 10.92 -5.03 -7.48
C ALA A 204 10.41 -4.65 -6.08
N GLY A 205 10.79 -3.46 -5.59
CA GLY A 205 10.28 -2.82 -4.38
C GLY A 205 9.22 -1.76 -4.71
N GLY A 206 9.22 -0.63 -4.01
CA GLY A 206 8.18 0.40 -4.15
C GLY A 206 8.63 1.71 -4.80
N GLY A 207 7.78 2.73 -4.80
CA GLY A 207 8.11 4.01 -5.43
C GLY A 207 9.05 4.86 -4.58
N VAL A 208 8.50 5.64 -3.64
CA VAL A 208 9.27 6.62 -2.86
C VAL A 208 9.21 6.33 -1.37
N LYS A 209 10.36 6.35 -0.69
CA LYS A 209 10.45 6.33 0.78
C LYS A 209 10.90 7.69 1.33
N ILE A 210 10.26 8.17 2.40
CA ILE A 210 10.58 9.43 3.06
C ILE A 210 10.68 9.22 4.58
N GLY A 211 11.82 9.59 5.15
CA GLY A 211 12.07 9.52 6.58
C GLY A 211 12.53 8.15 7.08
N GLU A 212 12.42 7.96 8.38
CA GLU A 212 13.04 6.85 9.10
C GLU A 212 12.00 6.00 9.84
N THR A 213 12.33 4.75 10.16
CA THR A 213 11.48 3.88 10.99
C THR A 213 11.57 4.23 12.48
N ARG A 214 12.55 5.05 12.87
CA ARG A 214 12.79 5.47 14.26
C ARG A 214 12.66 6.97 14.39
N ILE A 215 12.15 7.42 15.53
CA ILE A 215 12.10 8.82 15.90
C ILE A 215 13.51 9.25 16.32
N SER A 216 14.11 10.18 15.58
CA SER A 216 15.35 10.82 16.04
C SER A 216 15.05 11.80 17.17
N GLU A 217 15.96 11.88 18.15
CA GLU A 217 15.95 12.89 19.20
C GLU A 217 16.56 14.23 18.73
N ASN A 218 17.20 14.24 17.57
CA ASN A 218 17.86 15.40 16.99
C ASN A 218 17.12 15.89 15.74
N ASP A 219 16.53 17.08 15.83
CA ASP A 219 15.73 17.69 14.75
C ASP A 219 16.48 17.85 13.43
N VAL A 220 17.82 17.92 13.43
CA VAL A 220 18.61 18.01 12.19
C VAL A 220 18.56 16.72 11.38
N GLU A 221 18.31 15.59 12.04
CA GLU A 221 18.25 14.25 11.46
C GLU A 221 16.84 13.84 11.04
N VAL A 222 15.82 14.61 11.44
CA VAL A 222 14.44 14.38 11.02
C VAL A 222 14.27 14.83 9.58
N ALA A 223 13.91 13.90 8.69
CA ALA A 223 13.50 14.25 7.34
C ALA A 223 12.16 14.99 7.38
N SER A 224 11.97 16.06 6.61
CA SER A 224 10.71 16.81 6.62
C SER A 224 10.52 17.71 5.40
N GLY A 225 9.27 18.08 5.12
CA GLY A 225 9.00 19.08 4.07
C GLY A 225 9.27 18.59 2.65
N ASN A 226 9.42 17.28 2.42
CA ASN A 226 9.71 16.75 1.10
C ASN A 226 8.43 16.65 0.26
N GLU A 227 8.57 16.71 -1.06
CA GLU A 227 7.47 16.78 -2.01
C GLU A 227 7.59 15.69 -3.09
N VAL A 228 6.53 14.91 -3.29
CA VAL A 228 6.33 14.02 -4.43
C VAL A 228 5.11 14.52 -5.19
N ARG A 229 5.33 15.12 -6.36
CA ARG A 229 4.25 15.77 -7.11
C ARG A 229 4.21 15.36 -8.57
N ASN A 230 3.00 15.14 -9.09
CA ASN A 230 2.77 14.89 -10.52
C ASN A 230 3.65 13.75 -11.06
N CYS A 231 3.90 12.73 -10.25
CA CYS A 231 4.65 11.55 -10.65
C CYS A 231 3.71 10.42 -11.05
N HIS A 232 4.15 9.61 -12.00
CA HIS A 232 3.52 8.35 -12.35
C HIS A 232 4.34 7.24 -11.67
N ILE A 233 3.71 6.47 -10.79
CA ILE A 233 4.37 5.46 -9.96
C ILE A 233 3.60 4.16 -10.15
N HIS A 234 4.15 3.20 -10.89
CA HIS A 234 3.39 2.01 -11.28
C HIS A 234 4.23 0.75 -11.36
N ASP A 235 3.57 -0.41 -11.54
CA ASP A 235 4.22 -1.72 -11.69
C ASP A 235 5.27 -1.99 -10.60
N GLY A 236 4.84 -1.89 -9.34
CA GLY A 236 5.72 -2.05 -8.19
C GLY A 236 5.35 -3.21 -7.26
N GLY A 237 6.27 -3.54 -6.37
CA GLY A 237 6.20 -4.72 -5.51
C GLY A 237 6.32 -6.02 -6.30
N ILE A 238 7.07 -6.01 -7.41
CA ILE A 238 7.17 -7.18 -8.30
C ILE A 238 7.84 -8.37 -7.59
N LEU A 239 8.87 -8.13 -6.78
CA LEU A 239 9.54 -9.18 -5.99
C LEU A 239 9.23 -9.04 -4.49
N PHE A 240 9.22 -7.82 -3.99
CA PHE A 240 8.88 -7.52 -2.60
C PHE A 240 7.44 -7.04 -2.54
N HIS A 241 6.50 -7.98 -2.63
CA HIS A 241 5.07 -7.71 -2.76
C HIS A 241 4.47 -6.75 -1.71
N PRO A 242 4.96 -6.72 -0.46
CA PRO A 242 4.50 -5.77 0.55
C PRO A 242 4.95 -4.33 0.31
N ALA A 243 5.77 -4.05 -0.70
CA ALA A 243 6.21 -2.70 -1.00
C ALA A 243 5.04 -1.79 -1.41
N VAL A 244 5.19 -0.48 -1.18
CA VAL A 244 4.14 0.52 -1.40
C VAL A 244 4.56 1.56 -2.43
N GLY A 245 3.59 2.23 -3.05
CA GLY A 245 3.85 3.33 -3.98
C GLY A 245 4.61 4.49 -3.32
N ILE A 246 4.11 4.98 -2.18
CA ILE A 246 4.82 5.98 -1.35
C ILE A 246 4.77 5.57 0.13
N TRP A 247 5.92 5.53 0.77
CA TRP A 247 6.08 5.30 2.20
C TRP A 247 6.61 6.55 2.90
N VAL A 248 5.92 7.01 3.95
CA VAL A 248 6.36 8.08 4.84
C VAL A 248 6.49 7.52 6.25
N GLY A 249 7.72 7.47 6.76
CA GLY A 249 8.02 7.05 8.13
C GLY A 249 7.84 8.18 9.13
N GLN A 250 8.85 8.36 10.00
CA GLN A 250 8.92 9.45 10.97
C GLN A 250 9.34 10.75 10.26
N SER A 251 8.41 11.36 9.53
CA SER A 251 8.67 12.57 8.74
C SER A 251 7.45 13.49 8.68
N PRO A 252 7.55 14.73 9.20
CA PRO A 252 6.45 15.69 9.17
C PRO A 252 6.44 16.57 7.92
N ASN A 253 5.27 17.15 7.65
CA ASN A 253 5.05 18.23 6.68
C ASN A 253 5.39 17.89 5.23
N ASN A 254 5.31 16.62 4.83
CA ASN A 254 5.52 16.24 3.43
C ASN A 254 4.26 16.44 2.60
N ILE A 255 4.45 16.59 1.29
CA ILE A 255 3.37 16.78 0.32
C ILE A 255 3.46 15.66 -0.71
N MET A 256 2.37 14.90 -0.87
CA MET A 256 2.19 13.91 -1.92
C MET A 256 0.97 14.31 -2.73
N ALA A 257 1.19 14.95 -3.87
CA ALA A 257 0.13 15.65 -4.60
C ALA A 257 0.08 15.32 -6.08
N ASP A 258 -1.12 15.23 -6.64
CA ASP A 258 -1.33 15.10 -8.09
C ASP A 258 -0.64 13.87 -8.72
N ASN A 259 -0.32 12.83 -7.93
CA ASN A 259 0.36 11.64 -8.44
C ASN A 259 -0.65 10.61 -8.98
N HIS A 260 -0.18 9.79 -9.92
CA HIS A 260 -0.90 8.64 -10.44
C HIS A 260 -0.18 7.37 -9.97
N ILE A 261 -0.81 6.58 -9.10
CA ILE A 261 -0.20 5.42 -8.45
C ILE A 261 -1.05 4.17 -8.71
N HIS A 262 -0.48 3.13 -9.34
CA HIS A 262 -1.24 1.91 -9.63
C HIS A 262 -0.40 0.66 -9.86
N ASP A 263 -1.04 -0.49 -9.91
CA ASP A 263 -0.42 -1.79 -10.20
C ASP A 263 0.60 -2.23 -9.14
N PHE A 264 0.17 -2.20 -7.88
CA PHE A 264 0.89 -2.72 -6.71
C PHE A 264 0.11 -3.86 -6.06
N TYR A 265 0.82 -4.86 -5.49
CA TYR A 265 0.17 -5.95 -4.74
C TYR A 265 -0.15 -5.62 -3.27
N TYR A 266 0.27 -4.45 -2.79
CA TYR A 266 -0.04 -3.97 -1.44
C TYR A 266 -0.52 -2.51 -1.49
N THR A 267 -0.30 -1.72 -0.44
CA THR A 267 -0.86 -0.38 -0.23
C THR A 267 -0.30 0.66 -1.22
N GLY A 268 -1.15 1.60 -1.66
CA GLY A 268 -0.74 2.71 -2.52
C GLY A 268 0.15 3.72 -1.80
N VAL A 269 -0.35 4.30 -0.70
CA VAL A 269 0.40 5.24 0.16
C VAL A 269 0.32 4.85 1.63
N SER A 270 1.45 4.72 2.31
CA SER A 270 1.55 4.42 3.75
C SER A 270 2.17 5.59 4.50
N ILE A 271 1.47 6.16 5.49
CA ILE A 271 1.93 7.33 6.25
C ILE A 271 1.97 7.04 7.75
N GLY A 272 3.14 7.20 8.36
CA GLY A 272 3.38 7.01 9.78
C GLY A 272 3.93 5.62 10.13
N TRP A 273 4.58 5.54 11.30
CA TRP A 273 5.32 4.35 11.75
C TRP A 273 5.36 4.19 13.27
N THR A 274 4.30 4.66 13.96
CA THR A 274 4.14 4.50 15.42
C THR A 274 2.86 3.74 15.69
N TRP A 275 2.96 2.50 16.17
CA TRP A 275 1.79 1.72 16.59
C TRP A 275 1.23 2.27 17.91
N GLY A 276 -0.05 2.63 17.90
CA GLY A 276 -0.76 3.17 19.05
C GLY A 276 -0.59 4.68 19.23
N TYR A 277 -0.92 5.18 20.43
CA TYR A 277 -1.07 6.62 20.71
C TYR A 277 0.20 7.33 21.18
N SER A 278 1.36 6.69 21.04
CA SER A 278 2.62 7.29 21.45
C SER A 278 3.04 8.40 20.47
N LYS A 279 4.09 9.15 20.84
CA LYS A 279 4.67 10.20 19.99
C LYS A 279 4.92 9.66 18.58
N ALA A 280 4.48 10.41 17.58
CA ALA A 280 4.74 10.16 16.16
C ALA A 280 5.18 11.47 15.51
N LEU A 281 6.05 11.38 14.49
CA LEU A 281 6.52 12.54 13.74
C LEU A 281 5.85 12.68 12.37
N ALA A 282 4.97 11.76 11.96
CA ALA A 282 4.28 11.82 10.68
C ALA A 282 3.10 12.81 10.65
N THR A 283 3.29 14.00 11.22
CA THR A 283 2.27 15.05 11.37
C THR A 283 2.33 16.06 10.23
N GLY A 284 1.22 16.78 9.99
CA GLY A 284 1.15 17.82 8.96
C GLY A 284 1.34 17.33 7.52
N ASN A 285 1.25 16.03 7.26
CA ASN A 285 1.43 15.47 5.92
C ASN A 285 0.18 15.69 5.07
N ILE A 286 0.36 16.05 3.80
CA ILE A 286 -0.75 16.32 2.87
C ILE A 286 -0.73 15.30 1.73
N LEU A 287 -1.78 14.49 1.63
CA LEU A 287 -2.05 13.62 0.49
C LEU A 287 -3.21 14.23 -0.32
N GLU A 288 -2.94 14.85 -1.46
CA GLU A 288 -3.98 15.58 -2.20
C GLU A 288 -4.05 15.32 -3.71
N ASN A 289 -5.28 15.22 -4.23
CA ASN A 289 -5.57 15.11 -5.67
C ASN A 289 -4.85 13.95 -6.39
N ASN A 290 -4.49 12.89 -5.68
CA ASN A 290 -3.87 11.71 -6.28
C ASN A 290 -4.93 10.80 -6.90
N HIS A 291 -4.54 10.09 -7.95
CA HIS A 291 -5.31 9.00 -8.54
C HIS A 291 -4.62 7.67 -8.20
N ILE A 292 -5.22 6.90 -7.30
CA ILE A 292 -4.62 5.69 -6.72
C ILE A 292 -5.54 4.51 -7.00
N HIS A 293 -5.11 3.57 -7.83
CA HIS A 293 -5.99 2.48 -8.26
C HIS A 293 -5.26 1.20 -8.62
N HIS A 294 -5.96 0.07 -8.79
CA HIS A 294 -5.33 -1.25 -8.96
C HIS A 294 -4.25 -1.48 -7.88
N ILE A 295 -4.74 -1.52 -6.65
CA ILE A 295 -3.95 -1.72 -5.43
C ILE A 295 -4.39 -3.06 -4.87
N GLY A 296 -3.42 -3.90 -4.52
CA GLY A 296 -3.61 -5.31 -4.20
C GLY A 296 -3.87 -6.19 -5.43
N ILE A 297 -4.46 -5.63 -6.48
CA ILE A 297 -4.66 -6.22 -7.81
C ILE A 297 -3.93 -5.41 -8.87
N LYS A 298 -3.60 -6.04 -9.99
CA LYS A 298 -3.09 -5.35 -11.17
C LYS A 298 -4.20 -5.15 -12.21
N SER A 299 -4.01 -4.14 -13.05
CA SER A 299 -4.90 -3.74 -14.14
C SER A 299 -5.03 -4.80 -15.22
N ASN A 300 -4.07 -5.72 -15.31
CA ASN A 300 -4.12 -6.92 -16.15
C ASN A 300 -4.95 -8.07 -15.55
N GLY A 301 -5.49 -7.91 -14.35
CA GLY A 301 -6.32 -8.90 -13.64
C GLY A 301 -5.55 -9.81 -12.69
N ASP A 302 -4.24 -9.64 -12.53
CA ASP A 302 -3.46 -10.41 -11.57
C ASP A 302 -3.70 -9.96 -10.11
N GLY A 303 -3.56 -10.88 -9.16
CA GLY A 303 -3.92 -10.69 -7.75
C GLY A 303 -5.42 -10.79 -7.44
N PRO A 304 -5.84 -10.52 -6.19
CA PRO A 304 -5.01 -10.09 -5.08
C PRO A 304 -4.22 -11.21 -4.42
N ILE A 305 -3.04 -10.88 -3.89
CA ILE A 305 -2.15 -11.84 -3.22
C ILE A 305 -1.89 -11.54 -1.74
N LEU A 306 -2.16 -10.31 -1.28
CA LEU A 306 -2.03 -9.87 0.11
C LEU A 306 -3.35 -9.36 0.69
N SER A 307 -3.37 -9.16 2.01
CA SER A 307 -4.48 -8.63 2.82
C SER A 307 -4.00 -7.44 3.66
N ASP A 308 -4.93 -6.85 4.43
CA ASP A 308 -4.65 -5.78 5.42
C ASP A 308 -4.04 -4.50 4.82
N MET A 309 -4.64 -4.05 3.72
CA MET A 309 -4.13 -2.92 2.95
C MET A 309 -5.23 -1.92 2.56
N GLY A 310 -4.80 -0.76 2.07
CA GLY A 310 -5.69 0.16 1.39
C GLY A 310 -5.03 1.02 0.33
N GLY A 311 -5.83 1.84 -0.33
CA GLY A 311 -5.32 2.87 -1.25
C GLY A 311 -4.42 3.85 -0.50
N VAL A 312 -4.86 4.27 0.69
CA VAL A 312 -4.03 4.94 1.70
C VAL A 312 -4.17 4.24 3.05
N TYR A 313 -3.04 4.07 3.73
CA TYR A 313 -2.91 3.52 5.07
C TYR A 313 -2.22 4.54 5.98
N THR A 314 -2.70 4.68 7.23
CA THR A 314 -2.09 5.57 8.22
C THR A 314 -1.87 4.89 9.57
N LEU A 315 -0.81 5.30 10.28
CA LEU A 315 -0.42 4.71 11.56
C LEU A 315 0.10 5.78 12.55
N GLY A 316 -0.38 5.78 13.80
CA GLY A 316 0.07 6.71 14.86
C GLY A 316 -0.58 8.11 14.84
N ASN A 317 -0.02 9.10 15.54
CA ASN A 317 -0.61 10.44 15.57
C ASN A 317 -0.33 11.24 14.28
N HIS A 318 -1.37 11.84 13.70
CA HIS A 318 -1.39 12.55 12.43
C HIS A 318 -1.90 14.00 12.56
N GLU A 319 -1.66 14.65 13.71
CA GLU A 319 -2.06 16.05 13.94
C GLU A 319 -1.72 16.95 12.75
N GLY A 320 -2.73 17.65 12.23
CA GLY A 320 -2.61 18.55 11.09
C GLY A 320 -2.44 17.88 9.72
N SER A 321 -2.39 16.54 9.63
CA SER A 321 -2.34 15.82 8.36
C SER A 321 -3.71 15.81 7.67
N VAL A 322 -3.69 15.84 6.33
CA VAL A 322 -4.90 15.93 5.50
C VAL A 322 -4.82 14.97 4.32
N ILE A 323 -5.89 14.21 4.08
CA ILE A 323 -6.12 13.38 2.90
C ILE A 323 -7.30 13.97 2.13
N ARG A 324 -7.07 14.61 0.98
CA ARG A 324 -8.15 15.31 0.27
C ARG A 324 -8.16 15.24 -1.24
N GLY A 325 -9.33 15.26 -1.85
CA GLY A 325 -9.44 15.37 -3.31
C GLY A 325 -8.95 14.14 -4.08
N ASN A 326 -8.58 13.05 -3.39
CA ASN A 326 -8.01 11.87 -4.03
C ASN A 326 -9.12 10.98 -4.62
N ILE A 327 -8.76 10.23 -5.66
CA ILE A 327 -9.59 9.20 -6.27
C ILE A 327 -8.94 7.85 -5.99
N PHE A 328 -9.64 7.00 -5.24
CA PHE A 328 -9.23 5.64 -4.90
C PHE A 328 -10.16 4.64 -5.57
N HIS A 329 -9.65 3.73 -6.41
CA HIS A 329 -10.52 2.67 -6.95
C HIS A 329 -9.84 1.37 -7.35
N ASP A 330 -10.64 0.30 -7.47
CA ASP A 330 -10.17 -1.04 -7.81
C ASP A 330 -9.09 -1.49 -6.80
N ILE A 331 -9.51 -1.57 -5.54
CA ILE A 331 -8.64 -1.93 -4.40
C ILE A 331 -9.11 -3.24 -3.80
N ALA A 332 -8.23 -4.24 -3.77
CA ALA A 332 -8.61 -5.59 -3.40
C ALA A 332 -7.58 -6.27 -2.49
N GLY A 333 -8.03 -6.79 -1.36
CA GLY A 333 -7.30 -7.78 -0.56
C GLY A 333 -7.88 -9.19 -0.72
N ILE A 334 -7.08 -10.22 -0.45
CA ILE A 334 -7.45 -11.63 -0.62
C ILE A 334 -8.48 -12.12 0.42
N GLN A 335 -8.18 -12.00 1.71
CA GLN A 335 -9.04 -12.50 2.79
C GLN A 335 -9.76 -11.36 3.51
N TYR A 336 -9.03 -10.28 3.77
CA TYR A 336 -9.52 -9.08 4.42
C TYR A 336 -8.62 -7.90 4.01
N GLY A 337 -9.07 -6.67 4.25
CA GLY A 337 -8.25 -5.49 4.00
C GLY A 337 -7.94 -5.22 2.54
N GLY A 338 -8.95 -4.66 1.87
CA GLY A 338 -8.85 -3.99 0.57
C GLY A 338 -9.71 -2.75 0.67
N TRP A 339 -9.25 -1.78 1.45
CA TRP A 339 -9.97 -0.57 1.78
C TRP A 339 -9.54 0.61 0.91
N GLY A 340 -10.41 1.59 0.69
CA GLY A 340 -9.96 2.84 0.08
C GLY A 340 -9.03 3.63 0.99
N ILE A 341 -9.58 4.05 2.13
CA ILE A 341 -8.89 4.83 3.16
C ILE A 341 -8.88 4.00 4.44
N TYR A 342 -7.68 3.66 4.92
CA TYR A 342 -7.46 2.80 6.08
C TYR A 342 -6.69 3.54 7.17
N PHE A 343 -7.38 3.82 8.28
CA PHE A 343 -6.82 4.37 9.50
C PHE A 343 -6.51 3.26 10.49
N ASP A 344 -5.26 2.84 10.53
CA ASP A 344 -4.80 1.76 11.41
C ASP A 344 -4.36 2.29 12.79
N GLU A 345 -3.79 1.41 13.60
CA GLU A 345 -3.44 1.53 15.01
C GLU A 345 -2.99 2.94 15.45
N GLY A 346 -3.88 3.62 16.18
CA GLY A 346 -3.56 4.89 16.82
C GLY A 346 -3.64 6.11 15.90
N THR A 347 -4.09 5.94 14.65
CA THR A 347 -4.41 7.07 13.77
C THR A 347 -5.26 8.08 14.52
N THR A 348 -4.76 9.31 14.64
CA THR A 348 -5.35 10.34 15.49
C THR A 348 -5.27 11.70 14.82
N HIS A 349 -6.36 12.48 14.93
CA HIS A 349 -6.44 13.88 14.49
C HIS A 349 -6.15 14.13 13.00
N ILE A 350 -6.41 13.13 12.16
CA ILE A 350 -6.34 13.29 10.70
C ILE A 350 -7.67 13.77 10.12
N LEU A 351 -7.60 14.58 9.06
CA LEU A 351 -8.75 14.99 8.25
C LEU A 351 -8.74 14.28 6.89
N ALA A 352 -9.74 13.47 6.61
CA ALA A 352 -10.04 12.94 5.27
C ALA A 352 -11.28 13.61 4.69
N GLU A 353 -11.12 14.39 3.62
CA GLU A 353 -12.24 15.10 2.99
C GLU A 353 -12.22 15.17 1.47
N ASN A 354 -13.39 15.23 0.84
CA ASN A 354 -13.51 15.40 -0.61
C ASN A 354 -12.82 14.28 -1.41
N ASN A 355 -12.74 13.06 -0.88
CA ASN A 355 -12.19 11.91 -1.59
C ASN A 355 -13.32 11.12 -2.25
N LEU A 356 -13.04 10.60 -3.43
CA LEU A 356 -13.88 9.62 -4.12
C LEU A 356 -13.25 8.24 -3.96
N VAL A 357 -14.01 7.29 -3.42
CA VAL A 357 -13.58 5.92 -3.22
C VAL A 357 -14.59 4.98 -3.86
N TYR A 358 -14.16 4.09 -4.77
CA TYR A 358 -15.08 3.10 -5.33
C TYR A 358 -14.44 1.77 -5.74
N ASN A 359 -15.27 0.73 -5.95
CA ASN A 359 -14.82 -0.61 -6.34
C ASN A 359 -13.75 -1.17 -5.38
N THR A 360 -14.12 -1.42 -4.13
CA THR A 360 -13.21 -2.00 -3.14
C THR A 360 -13.72 -3.33 -2.61
N THR A 361 -12.85 -4.25 -2.19
CA THR A 361 -13.32 -5.53 -1.64
C THR A 361 -13.87 -5.41 -0.22
N HIS A 362 -13.26 -4.57 0.62
CA HIS A 362 -13.62 -4.48 2.05
C HIS A 362 -14.07 -3.08 2.48
N GLY A 363 -14.50 -2.23 1.55
CA GLY A 363 -15.15 -0.95 1.86
C GLY A 363 -14.31 0.29 1.57
N GLY A 364 -14.95 1.44 1.58
CA GLY A 364 -14.28 2.69 1.22
C GLY A 364 -13.52 3.32 2.38
N PHE A 365 -13.96 3.07 3.61
CA PHE A 365 -13.34 3.60 4.81
C PHE A 365 -13.25 2.54 5.91
N HIS A 366 -12.09 2.44 6.54
CA HIS A 366 -11.89 1.62 7.73
C HIS A 366 -11.12 2.39 8.80
N GLN A 367 -11.66 2.32 10.02
CA GLN A 367 -10.94 2.66 11.24
C GLN A 367 -10.64 1.37 12.01
N HIS A 368 -9.37 1.05 12.24
CA HIS A 368 -9.01 -0.01 13.17
C HIS A 368 -9.30 0.43 14.62
N TYR A 369 -8.39 1.21 15.20
CA TYR A 369 -8.56 1.97 16.45
C TYR A 369 -7.79 3.27 16.32
N GLY A 370 -8.27 4.33 16.95
CA GLY A 370 -7.81 5.68 16.70
C GLY A 370 -8.69 6.71 17.38
N LYS A 371 -8.30 7.98 17.31
CA LYS A 371 -8.92 9.05 18.10
C LYS A 371 -9.27 10.27 17.26
N GLU A 372 -10.53 10.69 17.35
CA GLU A 372 -11.03 11.98 16.84
C GLU A 372 -10.64 12.27 15.37
N ASN A 373 -10.54 11.22 14.54
CA ASN A 373 -10.32 11.38 13.11
C ASN A 373 -11.58 11.93 12.44
N ILE A 374 -11.44 12.79 11.44
CA ILE A 374 -12.58 13.39 10.75
C ILE A 374 -12.63 12.84 9.32
N PHE A 375 -13.72 12.15 8.99
CA PHE A 375 -14.02 11.65 7.65
C PHE A 375 -15.26 12.37 7.13
N ARG A 376 -15.08 13.39 6.30
CA ARG A 376 -16.19 14.26 5.89
C ARG A 376 -16.24 14.58 4.40
N ASN A 377 -17.45 14.77 3.87
CA ASN A 377 -17.62 15.22 2.48
C ASN A 377 -16.97 14.31 1.43
N ASN A 378 -16.94 13.00 1.69
CA ASN A 378 -16.42 11.99 0.77
C ASN A 378 -17.57 11.27 0.05
N ILE A 379 -17.26 10.67 -1.09
CA ILE A 379 -18.13 9.71 -1.77
C ILE A 379 -17.50 8.32 -1.64
N ILE A 380 -18.22 7.39 -1.04
CA ILE A 380 -17.86 5.97 -1.00
C ILE A 380 -18.88 5.20 -1.82
N ALA A 381 -18.41 4.39 -2.78
CA ALA A 381 -19.30 3.58 -3.59
C ALA A 381 -18.80 2.16 -3.88
N PHE A 382 -19.71 1.21 -4.06
CA PHE A 382 -19.38 -0.13 -4.58
C PHE A 382 -18.29 -0.90 -3.77
N GLY A 383 -18.36 -0.84 -2.44
CA GLY A 383 -17.66 -1.81 -1.58
C GLY A 383 -18.34 -3.18 -1.67
N ARG A 384 -17.59 -4.26 -1.91
CA ARG A 384 -18.13 -5.61 -2.11
C ARG A 384 -18.79 -6.17 -0.84
N ASP A 385 -18.08 -6.13 0.29
CA ASP A 385 -18.54 -6.79 1.52
C ASP A 385 -19.28 -5.83 2.46
N TRP A 386 -18.73 -4.62 2.63
CA TRP A 386 -19.33 -3.51 3.37
C TRP A 386 -18.76 -2.18 2.90
N GLN A 387 -19.37 -1.06 3.29
CA GLN A 387 -18.91 0.28 2.85
C GLN A 387 -17.98 0.94 3.86
N ILE A 388 -18.24 0.73 5.15
CA ILE A 388 -17.50 1.30 6.27
C ILE A 388 -17.16 0.19 7.26
N GLN A 389 -16.01 0.28 7.92
CA GLN A 389 -15.63 -0.67 8.96
C GLN A 389 -15.07 0.01 10.21
N ARG A 390 -15.37 -0.57 11.37
CA ARG A 390 -14.67 -0.27 12.63
C ARG A 390 -14.22 -1.54 13.32
N SER A 391 -12.93 -1.71 13.59
CA SER A 391 -12.43 -2.94 14.23
C SER A 391 -12.56 -2.94 15.75
N ARG A 392 -12.16 -1.85 16.43
CA ARG A 392 -12.03 -1.85 17.89
C ARG A 392 -12.76 -0.65 18.53
N PRO A 393 -13.66 -0.89 19.51
CA PRO A 393 -14.24 0.16 20.34
C PRO A 393 -13.23 0.71 21.34
N GLU A 394 -13.33 2.02 21.63
CA GLU A 394 -12.48 2.72 22.60
C GLU A 394 -13.30 3.71 23.45
N GLU A 395 -12.79 4.09 24.63
CA GLU A 395 -13.51 4.94 25.59
C GLU A 395 -13.68 6.40 25.14
N HIS A 396 -12.86 6.85 24.18
CA HIS A 396 -12.99 8.17 23.54
C HIS A 396 -13.63 8.04 22.16
N VAL A 397 -14.05 9.17 21.58
CA VAL A 397 -14.54 9.22 20.20
C VAL A 397 -13.45 8.76 19.25
N SER A 398 -13.76 7.72 18.47
CA SER A 398 -12.79 7.16 17.54
C SER A 398 -12.68 7.98 16.24
N PHE A 399 -13.82 8.27 15.63
CA PHE A 399 -13.90 9.10 14.44
C PHE A 399 -15.27 9.76 14.30
N ILE A 400 -15.30 10.81 13.48
CA ILE A 400 -16.46 11.58 13.08
C ILE A 400 -16.67 11.37 11.59
N PHE A 401 -17.80 10.76 11.22
CA PHE A 401 -18.21 10.48 9.86
C PHE A 401 -19.43 11.33 9.49
N GLU A 402 -19.20 12.41 8.75
CA GLU A 402 -20.24 13.39 8.47
C GLU A 402 -20.26 13.91 7.04
N ARG A 403 -21.45 14.27 6.54
CA ARG A 403 -21.59 14.87 5.21
C ARG A 403 -21.06 13.96 4.11
N ASN A 404 -21.09 12.64 4.26
CA ASN A 404 -20.63 11.71 3.23
C ASN A 404 -21.81 11.17 2.40
N ILE A 405 -21.53 10.81 1.15
CA ILE A 405 -22.44 10.02 0.32
C ILE A 405 -21.94 8.58 0.29
N VAL A 406 -22.81 7.63 0.59
CA VAL A 406 -22.50 6.19 0.57
C VAL A 406 -23.49 5.50 -0.37
N TYR A 407 -22.98 4.89 -1.44
CA TYR A 407 -23.78 4.25 -2.50
C TYR A 407 -23.32 2.81 -2.76
N TRP A 408 -24.19 1.81 -2.68
CA TRP A 408 -23.73 0.43 -2.87
C TRP A 408 -24.81 -0.51 -3.39
N ASP A 409 -24.35 -1.57 -4.05
CA ASP A 409 -25.20 -2.59 -4.66
C ASP A 409 -25.06 -3.98 -4.00
N LYS A 410 -24.08 -4.15 -3.10
CA LYS A 410 -23.78 -5.40 -2.38
C LYS A 410 -23.27 -5.13 -0.97
N GLY A 411 -23.40 -6.13 -0.10
CA GLY A 411 -22.92 -6.02 1.26
C GLY A 411 -23.78 -5.12 2.16
N ILE A 412 -23.21 -4.69 3.27
CA ILE A 412 -23.88 -3.87 4.30
C ILE A 412 -23.28 -2.46 4.37
N ALA A 413 -23.97 -1.51 5.01
CA ALA A 413 -23.48 -0.15 5.16
C ALA A 413 -22.20 -0.11 6.02
N LEU A 414 -22.23 -0.80 7.16
CA LEU A 414 -21.16 -0.72 8.15
C LEU A 414 -20.90 -2.08 8.81
N SER A 415 -19.64 -2.48 8.95
CA SER A 415 -19.21 -3.75 9.55
C SER A 415 -18.24 -3.55 10.73
N GLY A 416 -18.00 -4.65 11.45
CA GLY A 416 -17.05 -4.72 12.57
C GLY A 416 -17.68 -4.55 13.96
N ASN A 417 -16.86 -4.25 14.95
CA ASN A 417 -17.29 -4.17 16.35
C ASN A 417 -17.78 -2.76 16.68
N LEU A 418 -19.09 -2.61 16.89
CA LEU A 418 -19.78 -1.33 17.13
C LEU A 418 -20.08 -1.04 18.61
N GLY A 419 -19.58 -1.86 19.54
CA GLY A 419 -19.82 -1.67 20.98
C GLY A 419 -19.45 -0.27 21.48
N ASN A 420 -19.99 0.15 22.62
CA ASN A 420 -19.85 1.50 23.24
C ASN A 420 -20.30 2.73 22.42
N PHE A 421 -20.48 2.60 21.10
CA PHE A 421 -20.97 3.68 20.24
C PHE A 421 -20.17 5.00 20.33
N ASN A 422 -18.89 4.96 20.72
CA ASN A 422 -18.01 6.14 20.72
C ASN A 422 -17.50 6.47 19.32
N ILE A 423 -18.43 6.72 18.41
CA ILE A 423 -18.25 7.16 17.04
C ILE A 423 -19.35 8.17 16.75
N VAL A 424 -19.09 9.12 15.85
CA VAL A 424 -20.08 10.12 15.48
C VAL A 424 -20.46 9.92 14.04
N PHE A 425 -21.74 9.70 13.78
CA PHE A 425 -22.32 9.64 12.45
C PHE A 425 -23.42 10.67 12.33
N ASN A 426 -23.33 11.60 11.39
CA ASN A 426 -24.39 12.58 11.19
C ASN A 426 -24.37 13.22 9.80
N ASN A 427 -25.54 13.68 9.34
CA ASN A 427 -25.67 14.37 8.06
C ASN A 427 -25.06 13.55 6.91
N ASN A 428 -25.30 12.25 6.83
CA ASN A 428 -24.84 11.39 5.73
C ASN A 428 -26.01 11.08 4.79
N LEU A 429 -25.70 10.75 3.54
CA LEU A 429 -26.65 10.33 2.52
C LEU A 429 -26.35 8.88 2.14
N TYR A 430 -27.28 7.98 2.43
CA TYR A 430 -27.15 6.56 2.15
C TYR A 430 -28.09 6.14 1.03
N PHE A 431 -27.59 5.32 0.11
CA PHE A 431 -28.42 4.74 -0.93
C PHE A 431 -27.92 3.34 -1.33
N ALA A 432 -28.61 2.33 -0.81
CA ALA A 432 -28.44 0.94 -1.22
C ALA A 432 -29.34 0.64 -2.42
N VAL A 433 -28.81 -0.06 -3.41
CA VAL A 433 -29.54 -0.58 -4.58
C VAL A 433 -29.32 -2.08 -4.71
N GLY A 434 -30.12 -2.75 -5.54
CA GLY A 434 -29.94 -4.19 -5.80
C GLY A 434 -29.92 -5.03 -4.52
N ASP A 435 -28.83 -5.77 -4.31
CA ASP A 435 -28.63 -6.66 -3.17
C ASP A 435 -27.99 -5.96 -1.95
N GLY A 436 -27.71 -4.67 -2.05
CA GLY A 436 -27.16 -3.85 -0.97
C GLY A 436 -28.13 -3.74 0.19
N LYS A 437 -27.62 -3.89 1.42
CA LYS A 437 -28.44 -3.86 2.64
C LYS A 437 -28.14 -2.63 3.48
N MET A 438 -29.20 -1.92 3.86
CA MET A 438 -29.18 -0.84 4.87
C MET A 438 -29.03 -1.41 6.29
N GLN A 439 -27.86 -1.96 6.59
CA GLN A 439 -27.55 -2.64 7.85
C GLN A 439 -26.22 -2.15 8.43
N PHE A 440 -26.19 -1.95 9.76
CA PHE A 440 -25.04 -1.43 10.51
C PHE A 440 -24.63 -2.48 11.56
N GLY A 441 -23.65 -3.32 11.22
CA GLY A 441 -23.34 -4.53 11.99
C GLY A 441 -24.55 -5.45 12.04
N ASN A 442 -25.08 -5.71 13.23
CA ASN A 442 -26.31 -6.49 13.42
C ASN A 442 -27.56 -5.62 13.60
N LEU A 443 -27.46 -4.29 13.43
CA LEU A 443 -28.53 -3.34 13.67
C LEU A 443 -29.24 -2.93 12.38
N SER A 444 -30.55 -2.80 12.46
CA SER A 444 -31.35 -2.09 11.47
C SER A 444 -31.09 -0.57 11.53
N TRP A 445 -31.53 0.17 10.49
CA TRP A 445 -31.48 1.63 10.47
C TRP A 445 -32.15 2.27 11.70
N GLU A 446 -33.33 1.79 12.09
CA GLU A 446 -34.05 2.34 13.25
C GLU A 446 -33.32 2.09 14.57
N GLU A 447 -32.73 0.91 14.74
CA GLU A 447 -31.94 0.60 15.94
C GLU A 447 -30.63 1.41 15.96
N TRP A 448 -30.00 1.60 14.81
CA TRP A 448 -28.85 2.47 14.66
C TRP A 448 -29.17 3.90 15.12
N GLN A 449 -30.29 4.46 14.65
CA GLN A 449 -30.75 5.79 15.07
C GLN A 449 -31.14 5.86 16.55
N LYS A 450 -31.74 4.80 17.12
CA LYS A 450 -32.05 4.72 18.56
C LYS A 450 -30.80 4.78 19.44
N ASN A 451 -29.65 4.31 18.94
CA ASN A 451 -28.34 4.46 19.59
C ASN A 451 -27.71 5.85 19.41
N GLY A 452 -28.46 6.81 18.84
CA GLY A 452 -28.04 8.20 18.72
C GLY A 452 -27.29 8.55 17.45
N MET A 453 -27.14 7.60 16.52
CA MET A 453 -26.40 7.77 15.27
C MET A 453 -27.26 8.35 14.15
N ASP A 454 -26.64 9.05 13.21
CA ASP A 454 -27.24 9.45 11.92
C ASP A 454 -28.59 10.17 12.05
N LYS A 455 -28.76 11.00 13.10
CA LYS A 455 -30.03 11.69 13.40
C LYS A 455 -30.48 12.64 12.29
N ASN A 456 -29.54 13.31 11.63
CA ASN A 456 -29.80 14.23 10.53
C ASN A 456 -29.41 13.64 9.16
N SER A 457 -29.15 12.34 9.11
CA SER A 457 -28.80 11.63 7.88
C SER A 457 -30.06 11.20 7.15
N ILE A 458 -29.96 11.02 5.84
CA ILE A 458 -31.10 10.71 4.98
C ILE A 458 -30.81 9.50 4.09
N ILE A 459 -31.87 8.77 3.76
CA ILE A 459 -31.85 7.71 2.76
C ILE A 459 -32.57 8.23 1.52
N ALA A 460 -31.83 8.47 0.44
CA ALA A 460 -32.38 8.97 -0.82
C ALA A 460 -31.39 8.73 -1.97
N ASP A 461 -31.90 8.65 -3.20
CA ASP A 461 -31.04 8.59 -4.39
C ASP A 461 -30.17 9.87 -4.48
N PRO A 462 -28.82 9.77 -4.50
CA PRO A 462 -27.95 10.93 -4.64
C PRO A 462 -28.10 11.66 -5.98
N MET A 463 -28.77 11.07 -6.97
CA MET A 463 -28.94 11.65 -8.30
C MET A 463 -27.60 11.85 -9.01
N PHE A 464 -26.74 10.83 -8.98
CA PHE A 464 -25.52 10.82 -9.79
C PHE A 464 -25.85 10.95 -11.29
N VAL A 465 -24.92 11.53 -12.07
CA VAL A 465 -25.05 11.74 -13.52
C VAL A 465 -25.23 10.39 -14.23
N ASP A 466 -24.27 9.47 -14.06
CA ASP A 466 -24.30 8.13 -14.63
C ASP A 466 -23.44 7.15 -13.80
N VAL A 467 -24.05 6.59 -12.74
CA VAL A 467 -23.35 5.68 -11.81
C VAL A 467 -22.88 4.37 -12.48
N SER A 468 -23.53 3.95 -13.58
CA SER A 468 -23.16 2.75 -14.32
C SER A 468 -21.79 2.89 -15.00
N LYS A 469 -21.41 4.13 -15.33
CA LYS A 469 -20.10 4.50 -15.86
C LYS A 469 -19.16 5.10 -14.81
N ARG A 470 -19.49 4.95 -13.52
CA ARG A 470 -18.75 5.55 -12.40
C ARG A 470 -18.64 7.08 -12.49
N ASP A 471 -19.63 7.73 -13.10
CA ASP A 471 -19.77 9.19 -13.10
C ASP A 471 -20.57 9.64 -11.86
N PHE A 472 -19.82 10.00 -10.82
CA PHE A 472 -20.34 10.40 -9.51
C PHE A 472 -20.62 11.91 -9.39
N ARG A 473 -20.63 12.65 -10.50
CA ARG A 473 -21.11 14.05 -10.47
C ARG A 473 -22.59 14.08 -10.10
N LEU A 474 -23.02 15.12 -9.40
CA LEU A 474 -24.39 15.24 -8.91
C LEU A 474 -25.23 16.09 -9.88
N LYS A 475 -26.47 15.66 -10.13
CA LYS A 475 -27.47 16.47 -10.86
C LYS A 475 -28.01 17.59 -9.97
N ASN A 476 -28.46 18.68 -10.60
CA ASN A 476 -29.14 19.77 -9.91
C ASN A 476 -30.34 19.26 -9.09
N GLY A 477 -30.49 19.76 -7.86
CA GLY A 477 -31.55 19.35 -6.95
C GLY A 477 -31.28 18.03 -6.21
N SER A 478 -30.05 17.52 -6.25
CA SER A 478 -29.64 16.35 -5.48
C SER A 478 -29.96 16.53 -3.99
N PRO A 479 -30.46 15.48 -3.29
CA PRO A 479 -30.68 15.53 -1.85
C PRO A 479 -29.38 15.69 -1.05
N ALA A 480 -28.21 15.51 -1.67
CA ALA A 480 -26.91 15.76 -1.04
C ALA A 480 -26.79 17.19 -0.49
N GLU A 481 -27.45 18.18 -1.09
CA GLU A 481 -27.49 19.56 -0.57
C GLU A 481 -28.09 19.64 0.84
N LYS A 482 -29.07 18.78 1.16
CA LYS A 482 -29.76 18.78 2.47
C LYS A 482 -28.88 18.32 3.62
N ILE A 483 -27.86 17.50 3.32
CA ILE A 483 -26.87 17.08 4.31
C ILE A 483 -25.69 18.05 4.38
N GLY A 484 -25.66 19.10 3.56
CA GLY A 484 -24.54 20.03 3.46
C GLY A 484 -23.34 19.47 2.71
N PHE A 485 -23.54 18.45 1.87
CA PHE A 485 -22.48 17.94 1.00
C PHE A 485 -22.09 19.01 -0.01
N MET A 486 -20.78 19.24 -0.16
CA MET A 486 -20.19 20.16 -1.12
C MET A 486 -19.63 19.36 -2.31
N PRO A 487 -20.23 19.43 -3.51
CA PRO A 487 -19.71 18.75 -4.69
C PRO A 487 -18.25 19.16 -4.98
N PHE A 488 -17.37 18.18 -5.18
CA PHE A 488 -15.94 18.40 -5.45
C PHE A 488 -15.46 17.79 -6.78
N ILE A 489 -16.23 16.89 -7.38
CA ILE A 489 -15.95 16.32 -8.71
C ILE A 489 -16.45 17.31 -9.76
N LYS A 490 -15.60 17.64 -10.74
CA LYS A 490 -15.88 18.59 -11.83
C LYS A 490 -16.29 17.89 -13.12
#